data_AF-A0A1F8HA26-F1
#
_entry.id   AF-A0A1F8HA26-F1
#
_cell.length_a   1.000
_cell.length_b   1.000
_cell.length_c   1.000
_cell.angle_alpha   90.00
_cell.angle_beta   90.00
_cell.angle_gamma   90.00
#
_symmetry.space_group_name_H-M   'P 1'
#
loop_
_entity.id
_entity.type
_entity.pdbx_description
1 polymer ?
#
loop_
_entity_poly.entity_id
_entity_poly.type
_entity_poly.pdbx_seq_one_letter_code
_entity_poly.pdbx_strand_id
1 'polypeptide(L)'
;MNIRRIFVVLFAAVLTAACGRDSNFSIPTAPGAIPGENSWQGRIPWSPYMVIHNDAGALSGYQTAVRELMAHDAIRGARVGMSESEVMNNSPNIINQWLAAQGLELLVIVDNYLLFHDNLEEIMDRVIALHPGATTFQIGNEITTILPKTGRTTTIEEYMKAFRRIYDHVSVKYPNITLVSQSTISAETYGSQELEKMVGLGLIRMSPQRVIIGMNVYGGPTVAGNASVINSQLRSYRVWVTESGSLDPDRQVGHVANSYPALRNQLRAERIYWYALWAGDTGQDNGFGLIKNPYNPPLWESPLYQILTGKR
;
A
#
# COMPACT_ATOMS: atom_id res chain seq x y z
N MET A 1 -19.99 80.77 -0.63
CA MET A 1 -19.92 80.73 0.84
C MET A 1 -19.92 79.26 1.26
N ASN A 2 -18.76 78.61 1.39
CA ASN A 2 -17.88 78.58 2.56
C ASN A 2 -18.64 78.39 3.88
N ILE A 3 -18.56 77.19 4.46
CA ILE A 3 -17.87 76.93 5.73
C ILE A 3 -17.69 75.42 5.89
N ARG A 4 -16.42 74.99 5.94
CA ARG A 4 -15.95 73.72 6.46
C ARG A 4 -16.14 73.71 7.98
N ARG A 5 -16.60 72.61 8.57
CA ARG A 5 -16.22 72.25 9.95
C ARG A 5 -15.78 70.79 10.00
N ILE A 6 -14.48 70.67 10.18
CA ILE A 6 -13.74 69.49 10.62
C ILE A 6 -13.98 69.36 12.12
N PHE A 7 -14.32 68.16 12.59
CA PHE A 7 -13.99 67.72 13.95
C PHE A 7 -13.36 66.34 13.87
N VAL A 8 -12.19 66.25 14.48
CA VAL A 8 -11.25 65.14 14.50
C VAL A 8 -11.11 64.73 15.96
N VAL A 9 -11.33 63.43 16.21
CA VAL A 9 -10.70 62.55 17.23
C VAL A 9 -11.14 62.72 18.70
N LEU A 10 -11.67 61.65 19.31
CA LEU A 10 -10.87 60.81 20.23
C LEU A 10 -11.49 59.44 20.54
N PHE A 11 -10.57 58.49 20.70
CA PHE A 11 -10.66 57.07 21.05
C PHE A 11 -11.51 56.73 22.29
N ALA A 12 -12.20 55.59 22.25
CA ALA A 12 -12.23 54.65 23.37
C ALA A 12 -12.42 53.22 22.85
N ALA A 13 -11.46 52.37 23.16
CA ALA A 13 -11.42 50.95 22.83
C ALA A 13 -12.41 50.15 23.68
N VAL A 14 -13.16 49.24 23.05
CA VAL A 14 -13.71 48.06 23.73
C VAL A 14 -13.43 46.85 22.85
N LEU A 15 -12.37 46.13 23.23
CA LEU A 15 -12.10 44.76 22.86
C LEU A 15 -13.22 43.88 23.41
N THR A 16 -14.04 43.27 22.56
CA THR A 16 -14.70 42.00 22.88
C THR A 16 -14.62 41.08 21.67
N ALA A 17 -14.12 39.88 21.95
CA ALA A 17 -13.87 38.81 21.03
C ALA A 17 -15.19 38.13 20.61
N ALA A 18 -15.32 37.81 19.32
CA ALA A 18 -15.99 36.60 18.86
C ALA A 18 -15.62 36.36 17.40
N CYS A 19 -14.65 35.46 17.18
CA CYS A 19 -14.37 34.88 15.88
C CYS A 19 -15.54 33.97 15.48
N GLY A 20 -16.46 34.47 14.66
CA GLY A 20 -17.44 33.65 13.96
C GLY A 20 -16.77 32.97 12.76
N ARG A 21 -16.11 31.84 13.00
CA ARG A 21 -15.50 31.00 11.98
C ARG A 21 -16.45 29.84 11.71
N ASP A 22 -17.34 30.01 10.74
CA ASP A 22 -18.14 28.92 10.18
C ASP A 22 -17.17 27.86 9.64
N SER A 23 -17.01 26.82 10.43
CA SER A 23 -16.24 25.61 10.11
C SER A 23 -17.16 24.43 10.36
N ASN A 24 -18.16 24.27 9.50
CA ASN A 24 -18.71 22.95 9.20
C ASN A 24 -17.68 22.17 8.38
N PHE A 25 -16.49 21.98 8.95
CA PHE A 25 -15.60 20.90 8.57
C PHE A 25 -16.06 19.71 9.38
N SER A 26 -16.98 18.94 8.79
CA SER A 26 -17.21 17.57 9.21
C SER A 26 -15.86 16.87 9.12
N ILE A 27 -15.24 16.59 10.27
CA ILE A 27 -14.12 15.66 10.33
C ILE A 27 -14.67 14.37 9.70
N PRO A 28 -14.05 13.81 8.64
CA PRO A 28 -14.43 12.49 8.20
C PRO A 28 -14.29 11.57 9.41
N THR A 29 -15.41 11.08 9.92
CA THR A 29 -15.41 9.94 10.83
C THR A 29 -14.53 8.90 10.19
N ALA A 30 -13.50 8.45 10.93
CA ALA A 30 -12.64 7.37 10.48
C ALA A 30 -13.53 6.28 9.85
N PRO A 31 -13.16 5.72 8.69
CA PRO A 31 -13.94 4.64 8.10
C PRO A 31 -14.22 3.62 9.20
N GLY A 32 -15.52 3.35 9.40
CA GLY A 32 -15.98 2.46 10.45
C GLY A 32 -15.18 1.16 10.38
N ALA A 33 -14.85 0.61 11.56
CA ALA A 33 -14.17 -0.67 11.68
C ALA A 33 -14.75 -1.66 10.66
N ILE A 34 -13.90 -2.21 9.80
CA ILE A 34 -14.33 -3.14 8.76
C ILE A 34 -15.02 -4.31 9.49
N PRO A 35 -16.30 -4.60 9.22
CA PRO A 35 -16.99 -5.72 9.84
C PRO A 35 -16.20 -7.01 9.52
N GLY A 36 -15.62 -7.62 10.57
CA GLY A 36 -14.82 -8.84 10.45
C GLY A 36 -13.35 -8.74 10.88
N GLU A 37 -12.85 -7.60 11.38
CA GLU A 37 -11.46 -7.51 11.89
C GLU A 37 -11.24 -8.16 13.29
N ASN A 38 -12.24 -8.86 13.82
CA ASN A 38 -12.26 -9.42 15.18
C ASN A 38 -11.90 -10.92 15.27
N SER A 39 -11.43 -11.59 14.21
CA SER A 39 -11.28 -13.06 14.19
C SER A 39 -9.85 -13.60 14.16
N TRP A 40 -8.88 -12.97 14.85
CA TRP A 40 -7.61 -13.62 15.24
C TRP A 40 -7.72 -14.46 16.53
N GLN A 41 -8.96 -14.68 16.99
CA GLN A 41 -9.39 -15.43 18.18
C GLN A 41 -8.46 -15.29 19.41
N GLY A 42 -7.97 -14.06 19.65
CA GLY A 42 -7.23 -13.68 20.85
C GLY A 42 -5.73 -13.95 20.88
N ARG A 43 -5.05 -14.30 19.76
CA ARG A 43 -3.61 -14.68 19.80
C ARG A 43 -2.63 -13.65 19.24
N ILE A 44 -2.84 -13.13 18.02
CA ILE A 44 -1.95 -12.13 17.40
C ILE A 44 -2.73 -11.12 16.54
N PRO A 45 -2.34 -9.83 16.47
CA PRO A 45 -3.04 -8.79 15.73
C PRO A 45 -2.73 -8.85 14.21
N TRP A 46 -2.99 -9.98 13.56
CA TRP A 46 -2.66 -10.22 12.15
C TRP A 46 -3.44 -9.30 11.19
N SER A 47 -3.07 -9.29 9.90
CA SER A 47 -3.79 -8.61 8.82
C SER A 47 -3.88 -9.62 7.66
N PRO A 48 -5.07 -9.91 7.10
CA PRO A 48 -5.27 -11.05 6.20
C PRO A 48 -4.80 -10.75 4.77
N TYR A 49 -3.66 -10.08 4.62
CA TYR A 49 -3.10 -9.69 3.35
C TYR A 49 -1.65 -10.12 3.26
N MET A 50 -1.25 -10.68 2.13
CA MET A 50 0.12 -11.12 1.92
C MET A 50 0.54 -10.95 0.48
N VAL A 51 1.84 -10.86 0.25
CA VAL A 51 2.40 -10.92 -1.09
C VAL A 51 2.50 -12.38 -1.52
N ILE A 52 2.11 -12.63 -2.77
CA ILE A 52 2.31 -13.92 -3.43
C ILE A 52 3.11 -13.64 -4.69
N HIS A 53 4.34 -14.15 -4.72
CA HIS A 53 5.23 -13.95 -5.86
C HIS A 53 4.74 -14.74 -7.07
N ASN A 54 5.11 -14.22 -8.24
CA ASN A 54 4.71 -14.77 -9.50
C ASN A 54 5.73 -15.83 -9.96
N ASP A 55 5.62 -17.04 -9.41
CA ASP A 55 6.38 -18.21 -9.87
C ASP A 55 5.45 -19.38 -10.19
N ALA A 56 5.21 -19.63 -11.47
CA ALA A 56 4.31 -20.69 -11.92
C ALA A 56 4.71 -22.09 -11.42
N GLY A 57 5.99 -22.36 -11.18
CA GLY A 57 6.45 -23.64 -10.63
C GLY A 57 6.00 -23.84 -9.19
N ALA A 58 5.80 -22.76 -8.43
CA ALA A 58 5.33 -22.80 -7.04
C ALA A 58 3.81 -22.98 -6.92
N LEU A 59 3.05 -23.03 -8.03
CA LEU A 59 1.58 -23.03 -8.03
C LEU A 59 0.98 -24.12 -7.14
N SER A 60 1.51 -25.35 -7.16
CA SER A 60 0.98 -26.43 -6.32
C SER A 60 1.15 -26.15 -4.83
N GLY A 61 2.31 -25.61 -4.42
CA GLY A 61 2.56 -25.21 -3.04
C GLY A 61 1.66 -24.05 -2.61
N TYR A 62 1.47 -23.05 -3.47
CA TYR A 62 0.54 -21.96 -3.23
C TYR A 62 -0.91 -22.44 -3.10
N GLN A 63 -1.35 -23.37 -3.95
CA GLN A 63 -2.68 -23.95 -3.87
C GLN A 63 -2.95 -24.64 -2.53
N THR A 64 -1.99 -25.40 -2.03
CA THR A 64 -2.09 -26.00 -0.69
C THR A 64 -2.15 -24.92 0.37
N ALA A 65 -1.18 -24.01 0.38
CA ALA A 65 -1.03 -23.06 1.48
C ALA A 65 -2.17 -22.03 1.57
N VAL A 66 -2.60 -21.48 0.44
CA VAL A 66 -3.71 -20.51 0.41
C VAL A 66 -5.02 -21.17 0.81
N ARG A 67 -5.30 -22.41 0.40
CA ARG A 67 -6.52 -23.12 0.83
C ARG A 67 -6.53 -23.32 2.35
N GLU A 68 -5.41 -23.70 2.95
CA GLU A 68 -5.30 -23.80 4.41
C GLU A 68 -5.50 -22.43 5.08
N LEU A 69 -4.86 -21.38 4.59
CA LEU A 69 -5.04 -20.02 5.12
C LEU A 69 -6.50 -19.54 4.98
N MET A 70 -7.15 -19.80 3.85
CA MET A 70 -8.56 -19.44 3.61
C MET A 70 -9.50 -20.21 4.54
N ALA A 71 -9.24 -21.49 4.79
CA ALA A 71 -10.03 -22.31 5.72
C ALA A 71 -10.00 -21.78 7.16
N HIS A 72 -9.02 -20.93 7.48
CA HIS A 72 -8.85 -20.30 8.79
C HIS A 72 -9.05 -18.77 8.76
N ASP A 73 -9.64 -18.22 7.68
CA ASP A 73 -9.83 -16.77 7.48
C ASP A 73 -8.53 -15.94 7.61
N ALA A 74 -7.37 -16.58 7.41
CA ALA A 74 -6.06 -15.97 7.59
C ALA A 74 -5.56 -15.23 6.34
N ILE A 75 -6.26 -15.35 5.21
CA ILE A 75 -6.00 -14.59 3.99
C ILE A 75 -7.33 -14.15 3.35
N ARG A 76 -7.37 -12.89 2.92
CA ARG A 76 -8.48 -12.23 2.23
C ARG A 76 -8.03 -11.54 0.96
N GLY A 77 -6.78 -11.09 0.90
CA GLY A 77 -6.22 -10.49 -0.30
C GLY A 77 -4.75 -10.82 -0.52
N ALA A 78 -4.34 -10.70 -1.78
CA ALA A 78 -2.99 -10.95 -2.22
C ALA A 78 -2.45 -9.70 -2.93
N ARG A 79 -1.22 -9.31 -2.60
CA ARG A 79 -0.42 -8.38 -3.40
C ARG A 79 0.40 -9.20 -4.38
N VAL A 80 0.22 -8.94 -5.67
CA VAL A 80 0.78 -9.77 -6.73
C VAL A 80 1.55 -8.94 -7.74
N GLY A 81 2.72 -9.45 -8.11
CA GLY A 81 3.50 -8.91 -9.21
C GLY A 81 2.94 -9.34 -10.57
N MET A 82 3.39 -8.64 -11.60
CA MET A 82 3.31 -9.07 -12.99
C MET A 82 4.70 -8.96 -13.60
N SER A 83 4.94 -9.68 -14.70
CA SER A 83 6.14 -9.46 -15.51
C SER A 83 5.85 -8.58 -16.72
N GLU A 84 6.89 -7.95 -17.28
CA GLU A 84 6.75 -7.18 -18.52
C GLU A 84 6.20 -8.04 -19.65
N SER A 85 6.69 -9.27 -19.75
CA SER A 85 6.27 -10.21 -20.78
C SER A 85 4.77 -10.53 -20.71
N GLU A 86 4.18 -10.57 -19.52
CA GLU A 86 2.74 -10.81 -19.34
C GLU A 86 1.92 -9.67 -19.94
N VAL A 87 2.31 -8.42 -19.66
CA VAL A 87 1.63 -7.22 -20.18
C VAL A 87 1.84 -7.08 -21.68
N MET A 88 3.06 -7.27 -22.15
CA MET A 88 3.40 -7.06 -23.56
C MET A 88 2.83 -8.15 -24.48
N ASN A 89 2.75 -9.40 -24.00
CA ASN A 89 2.20 -10.52 -24.75
C ASN A 89 0.70 -10.76 -24.48
N ASN A 90 0.06 -9.93 -23.64
CA ASN A 90 -1.32 -10.11 -23.21
C ASN A 90 -1.59 -11.53 -22.66
N SER A 91 -0.66 -12.02 -21.82
CA SER A 91 -0.65 -13.37 -21.27
C SER A 91 -0.77 -13.31 -19.76
N PRO A 92 -1.98 -13.39 -19.18
CA PRO A 92 -2.19 -13.23 -17.76
C PRO A 92 -1.53 -14.36 -16.97
N ASN A 93 -0.94 -14.03 -15.82
CA ASN A 93 -0.29 -15.03 -14.99
C ASN A 93 -1.28 -16.05 -14.40
N ILE A 94 -0.91 -17.33 -14.43
CA ILE A 94 -1.77 -18.41 -13.93
C ILE A 94 -2.03 -18.33 -12.41
N ILE A 95 -1.06 -17.86 -11.62
CA ILE A 95 -1.25 -17.65 -10.18
C ILE A 95 -2.25 -16.52 -9.94
N ASN A 96 -2.09 -15.38 -10.61
CA ASN A 96 -2.99 -14.24 -10.44
C ASN A 96 -4.43 -14.59 -10.83
N GLN A 97 -4.62 -15.32 -11.94
CA GLN A 97 -5.93 -15.84 -12.35
C GLN A 97 -6.52 -16.77 -11.30
N TRP A 98 -5.73 -17.72 -10.80
CA TRP A 98 -6.19 -18.69 -9.83
C TRP A 98 -6.57 -18.02 -8.49
N LEU A 99 -5.76 -17.08 -7.98
CA LEU A 99 -6.05 -16.33 -6.76
C LEU A 99 -7.36 -15.53 -6.89
N ALA A 100 -7.56 -14.84 -8.01
CA ALA A 100 -8.83 -14.15 -8.29
C ALA A 100 -10.01 -15.13 -8.31
N ALA A 101 -9.85 -16.32 -8.91
CA ALA A 101 -10.89 -17.34 -8.95
C ALA A 101 -11.23 -17.94 -7.56
N GLN A 102 -10.33 -17.82 -6.58
CA GLN A 102 -10.62 -18.16 -5.18
C GLN A 102 -11.41 -17.05 -4.45
N GLY A 103 -11.68 -15.92 -5.11
CA GLY A 103 -12.36 -14.77 -4.50
C GLY A 103 -11.46 -13.91 -3.62
N LEU A 104 -10.13 -14.05 -3.72
CA LEU A 104 -9.19 -13.17 -3.04
C LEU A 104 -9.17 -11.79 -3.70
N GLU A 105 -9.11 -10.75 -2.89
CA GLU A 105 -8.87 -9.40 -3.39
C GLU A 105 -7.43 -9.27 -3.90
N LEU A 106 -7.26 -8.74 -5.11
CA LEU A 106 -5.93 -8.53 -5.68
C LEU A 106 -5.52 -7.06 -5.61
N LEU A 107 -4.35 -6.82 -4.99
CA LEU A 107 -3.55 -5.63 -5.22
C LEU A 107 -2.51 -5.95 -6.29
N VAL A 108 -2.76 -5.49 -7.51
CA VAL A 108 -1.91 -5.78 -8.66
C VAL A 108 -0.83 -4.71 -8.80
N ILE A 109 0.45 -5.11 -8.87
CA ILE A 109 1.58 -4.19 -8.97
C ILE A 109 1.89 -3.89 -10.43
N VAL A 110 1.81 -2.62 -10.82
CA VAL A 110 2.38 -2.08 -12.06
C VAL A 110 3.83 -1.69 -11.77
N ASP A 111 4.75 -2.63 -12.02
CA ASP A 111 6.14 -2.51 -11.60
C ASP A 111 6.92 -1.42 -12.37
N ASN A 112 8.09 -1.03 -11.86
CA ASN A 112 8.86 0.14 -12.26
C ASN A 112 9.21 0.14 -13.75
N TYR A 113 9.54 -1.02 -14.31
CA TYR A 113 9.91 -1.12 -15.72
C TYR A 113 8.76 -0.69 -16.66
N LEU A 114 7.50 -0.92 -16.27
CA LEU A 114 6.31 -0.48 -17.02
C LEU A 114 6.16 1.03 -17.01
N LEU A 115 6.67 1.71 -15.98
CA LEU A 115 6.57 3.17 -15.83
C LEU A 115 7.50 3.94 -16.79
N PHE A 116 8.40 3.23 -17.48
CA PHE A 116 9.31 3.83 -18.47
C PHE A 116 8.82 3.72 -19.92
N HIS A 117 7.66 3.10 -20.17
CA HIS A 117 7.08 3.02 -21.51
C HIS A 117 6.53 4.38 -21.97
N ASP A 118 6.69 4.68 -23.26
CA ASP A 118 6.25 5.97 -23.82
C ASP A 118 4.72 6.16 -23.72
N ASN A 119 3.95 5.08 -23.87
CA ASN A 119 2.49 5.08 -23.83
C ASN A 119 1.94 4.43 -22.54
N LEU A 120 2.12 5.10 -21.41
CA LEU A 120 1.68 4.61 -20.10
C LEU A 120 0.17 4.33 -20.02
N GLU A 121 -0.66 5.10 -20.71
CA GLU A 121 -2.11 4.93 -20.75
C GLU A 121 -2.50 3.59 -21.40
N GLU A 122 -1.83 3.23 -22.50
CA GLU A 122 -2.03 1.95 -23.16
C GLU A 122 -1.53 0.78 -22.30
N ILE A 123 -0.39 0.94 -21.63
CA ILE A 123 0.10 -0.05 -20.66
C ILE A 123 -0.94 -0.27 -19.55
N MET A 124 -1.49 0.82 -18.99
CA MET A 124 -2.54 0.72 -17.98
C MET A 124 -3.81 0.05 -18.52
N ASP A 125 -4.22 0.35 -19.75
CA ASP A 125 -5.35 -0.31 -20.39
C ASP A 125 -5.16 -1.83 -20.48
N ARG A 126 -3.96 -2.26 -20.89
CA ARG A 126 -3.60 -3.69 -20.96
C ARG A 126 -3.58 -4.35 -19.60
N VAL A 127 -2.95 -3.71 -18.61
CA VAL A 127 -2.90 -4.21 -17.23
C VAL A 127 -4.31 -4.42 -16.67
N ILE A 128 -5.19 -3.43 -16.83
CA ILE A 128 -6.56 -3.51 -16.32
C ILE A 128 -7.34 -4.62 -17.04
N ALA A 129 -7.16 -4.75 -18.36
CA ALA A 129 -7.80 -5.81 -19.15
C ALA A 129 -7.33 -7.22 -18.74
N LEU A 130 -6.07 -7.39 -18.33
CA LEU A 130 -5.51 -8.64 -17.83
C LEU A 130 -6.04 -9.02 -16.44
N HIS A 131 -6.53 -8.05 -15.68
CA HIS A 131 -7.01 -8.23 -14.31
C HIS A 131 -8.43 -7.67 -14.11
N PRO A 132 -9.44 -8.19 -14.82
CA PRO A 132 -10.79 -7.61 -14.84
C PRO A 132 -11.52 -7.63 -13.49
N GLY A 133 -11.07 -8.47 -12.54
CA GLY A 133 -11.59 -8.51 -11.17
C GLY A 133 -10.85 -7.61 -10.17
N ALA A 134 -9.71 -7.03 -10.55
CA ALA A 134 -8.95 -6.16 -9.67
C ALA A 134 -9.47 -4.73 -9.75
N THR A 135 -9.77 -4.14 -8.59
CA THR A 135 -10.20 -2.73 -8.48
C THR A 135 -9.10 -1.83 -7.96
N THR A 136 -7.97 -2.40 -7.53
CA THR A 136 -6.88 -1.66 -6.92
C THR A 136 -5.54 -2.03 -7.53
N PHE A 137 -4.80 -1.01 -7.98
CA PHE A 137 -3.50 -1.18 -8.63
C PHE A 137 -2.44 -0.37 -7.91
N GLN A 138 -1.35 -1.02 -7.51
CA GLN A 138 -0.17 -0.36 -6.98
C GLN A 138 0.68 0.13 -8.15
N ILE A 139 1.04 1.41 -8.16
CA ILE A 139 1.88 1.99 -9.21
C ILE A 139 3.30 2.08 -8.68
N GLY A 140 4.16 1.22 -9.22
CA GLY A 140 5.56 1.09 -8.84
C GLY A 140 5.80 0.21 -7.62
N ASN A 141 7.05 -0.20 -7.45
CA ASN A 141 7.56 -0.89 -6.27
C ASN A 141 8.87 -0.23 -5.84
N GLU A 142 8.94 0.32 -4.62
CA GLU A 142 10.21 0.82 -4.04
C GLU A 142 10.96 1.85 -4.92
N ILE A 143 10.21 2.83 -5.44
CA ILE A 143 10.55 3.73 -6.56
C ILE A 143 11.93 4.44 -6.54
N THR A 144 12.61 4.62 -5.40
CA THR A 144 13.80 5.49 -5.26
C THR A 144 14.97 4.85 -4.55
N THR A 145 14.85 3.63 -4.05
CA THR A 145 15.99 3.04 -3.37
C THR A 145 16.93 2.50 -4.43
N ILE A 146 17.93 3.33 -4.72
CA ILE A 146 19.35 2.97 -4.79
C ILE A 146 19.51 1.45 -4.78
N LEU A 147 19.52 0.84 -5.96
CA LEU A 147 20.24 -0.37 -6.34
C LEU A 147 19.74 -0.79 -7.73
N PRO A 148 20.55 -0.71 -8.80
CA PRO A 148 20.28 -1.55 -9.95
C PRO A 148 20.67 -2.97 -9.54
N LYS A 149 19.74 -3.92 -9.49
CA LYS A 149 20.16 -5.29 -9.78
C LYS A 149 20.32 -5.46 -11.30
N THR A 150 19.51 -4.80 -12.13
CA THR A 150 19.66 -4.73 -13.61
C THR A 150 18.82 -3.64 -14.33
N GLY A 151 18.29 -2.61 -13.64
CA GLY A 151 17.24 -1.73 -14.20
C GLY A 151 17.48 -0.22 -14.14
N ARG A 152 16.65 0.53 -14.89
CA ARG A 152 16.61 2.00 -14.88
C ARG A 152 16.05 2.50 -13.54
N THR A 153 16.76 3.43 -12.90
CA THR A 153 16.29 4.14 -11.69
C THR A 153 15.39 5.32 -12.07
N THR A 154 14.44 5.69 -11.21
CA THR A 154 13.59 6.89 -11.38
C THR A 154 13.73 7.82 -10.19
N THR A 155 13.66 9.12 -10.42
CA THR A 155 13.51 10.13 -9.35
C THR A 155 12.06 10.18 -8.86
N ILE A 156 11.81 10.76 -7.68
CA ILE A 156 10.44 11.02 -7.20
C ILE A 156 9.68 11.95 -8.17
N GLU A 157 10.37 12.92 -8.77
CA GLU A 157 9.80 13.83 -9.76
C GLU A 157 9.30 13.07 -11.01
N GLU A 158 10.13 12.20 -11.57
CA GLU A 158 9.75 11.38 -12.73
C GLU A 158 8.61 10.43 -12.38
N TYR A 159 8.67 9.79 -11.20
CA TYR A 159 7.60 8.94 -10.72
C TYR A 159 6.29 9.71 -10.54
N MET A 160 6.29 10.88 -9.90
CA MET A 160 5.07 11.67 -9.71
C MET A 160 4.50 12.18 -11.04
N LYS A 161 5.34 12.40 -12.06
CA LYS A 161 4.89 12.69 -13.42
C LYS A 161 4.18 11.48 -14.03
N ALA A 162 4.76 10.27 -13.92
CA ALA A 162 4.14 9.03 -14.38
C ALA A 162 2.84 8.72 -13.62
N PHE A 163 2.87 8.79 -12.29
CA PHE A 163 1.71 8.55 -11.42
C PHE A 163 0.57 9.51 -11.73
N ARG A 164 0.84 10.81 -11.96
CA ARG A 164 -0.20 11.78 -12.37
C ARG A 164 -0.80 11.43 -13.73
N ARG A 165 0.02 11.09 -14.72
CA ARG A 165 -0.45 10.69 -16.05
C ARG A 165 -1.37 9.47 -15.98
N ILE A 166 -0.98 8.46 -15.20
CA ILE A 166 -1.79 7.27 -14.92
C ILE A 166 -3.09 7.66 -14.18
N TYR A 167 -2.99 8.50 -13.15
CA TYR A 167 -4.15 8.97 -12.38
C TYR A 167 -5.17 9.69 -13.27
N ASP A 168 -4.73 10.60 -14.14
CA ASP A 168 -5.61 11.36 -15.02
C ASP A 168 -6.34 10.43 -16.01
N HIS A 169 -5.62 9.48 -16.62
CA HIS A 169 -6.19 8.49 -17.54
C HIS A 169 -7.18 7.55 -16.85
N VAL A 170 -6.75 6.89 -15.77
CA VAL A 170 -7.57 5.94 -15.01
C VAL A 170 -8.78 6.64 -14.40
N SER A 171 -8.62 7.90 -13.99
CA SER A 171 -9.72 8.65 -13.39
C SER A 171 -10.88 8.88 -14.34
N VAL A 172 -10.59 9.11 -15.62
CA VAL A 172 -11.60 9.33 -16.65
C VAL A 172 -12.16 8.00 -17.15
N LYS A 173 -11.28 7.04 -17.49
CA LYS A 173 -11.68 5.82 -18.22
C LYS A 173 -12.19 4.70 -17.31
N TYR A 174 -11.68 4.60 -16.08
CA TYR A 174 -11.99 3.51 -15.15
C TYR A 174 -12.42 4.07 -13.78
N PRO A 175 -13.64 4.63 -13.65
CA PRO A 175 -14.07 5.36 -12.45
C PRO A 175 -14.10 4.50 -11.17
N ASN A 176 -14.16 3.17 -11.31
CA ASN A 176 -14.16 2.21 -10.21
C ASN A 176 -12.75 1.80 -9.74
N ILE A 177 -11.69 2.24 -10.43
CA ILE A 177 -10.32 1.88 -10.06
C ILE A 177 -9.73 2.88 -9.06
N THR A 178 -9.09 2.31 -8.04
CA THR A 178 -8.26 3.01 -7.05
C THR A 178 -6.78 2.71 -7.29
N LEU A 179 -5.95 3.74 -7.17
CA LEU A 179 -4.50 3.62 -7.30
C LEU A 179 -3.84 3.64 -5.93
N VAL A 180 -2.86 2.76 -5.71
CA VAL A 180 -1.98 2.81 -4.55
C VAL A 180 -0.67 3.42 -5.02
N SER A 181 -0.32 4.59 -4.48
CA SER A 181 1.01 5.16 -4.69
C SER A 181 2.02 4.34 -3.92
N GLN A 182 3.26 4.28 -4.38
CA GLN A 182 4.34 3.67 -3.61
C GLN A 182 5.40 4.70 -3.25
N SER A 183 5.53 5.02 -1.96
CA SER A 183 6.78 5.56 -1.45
C SER A 183 7.78 4.43 -1.31
N THR A 184 9.05 4.77 -1.10
CA THR A 184 10.11 3.80 -1.39
C THR A 184 10.37 2.95 -0.17
N ILE A 185 11.38 2.05 -0.20
CA ILE A 185 11.75 1.31 1.00
C ILE A 185 11.88 2.35 2.09
N SER A 186 10.98 2.29 3.06
CA SER A 186 10.99 3.28 4.11
C SER A 186 12.07 2.84 5.12
N ALA A 187 13.26 2.51 4.63
CA ALA A 187 14.45 2.33 5.42
C ALA A 187 14.76 3.71 6.00
N GLU A 188 14.66 3.78 7.32
CA GLU A 188 15.03 4.98 8.07
C GLU A 188 14.20 6.22 7.71
N THR A 189 14.83 7.38 7.56
CA THR A 189 14.21 8.71 7.42
C THR A 189 13.89 9.10 5.97
N TYR A 190 14.34 8.33 4.97
CA TYR A 190 14.13 8.66 3.56
C TYR A 190 12.66 8.58 3.16
N GLY A 191 11.92 7.59 3.68
CA GLY A 191 10.50 7.39 3.33
C GLY A 191 9.64 8.63 3.61
N SER A 192 9.86 9.32 4.74
CA SER A 192 9.10 10.53 5.06
C SER A 192 9.47 11.73 4.18
N GLN A 193 10.75 11.89 3.84
CA GLN A 193 11.20 12.99 2.96
C GLN A 193 10.62 12.85 1.55
N GLU A 194 10.52 11.62 1.06
CA GLU A 194 9.95 11.35 -0.24
C GLU A 194 8.44 11.51 -0.26
N LEU A 195 7.77 11.09 0.83
CA LEU A 195 6.35 11.34 0.97
C LEU A 195 6.04 12.85 1.02
N GLU A 196 6.84 13.64 1.75
CA GLU A 196 6.77 15.11 1.72
C GLU A 196 7.02 15.67 0.32
N LYS A 197 7.99 15.10 -0.40
CA LYS A 197 8.29 15.50 -1.77
C LYS A 197 7.13 15.20 -2.73
N MET A 198 6.51 14.02 -2.62
CA MET A 198 5.31 13.64 -3.38
C MET A 198 4.15 14.60 -3.09
N VAL A 199 3.96 14.99 -1.82
CA VAL A 199 3.00 16.05 -1.43
C VAL A 199 3.31 17.36 -2.16
N GLY A 200 4.56 17.83 -2.10
CA GLY A 200 5.00 19.06 -2.77
C GLY A 200 4.84 19.03 -4.29
N LEU A 201 4.94 17.85 -4.90
CA LEU A 201 4.71 17.62 -6.34
C LEU A 201 3.22 17.47 -6.70
N GLY A 202 2.33 17.59 -5.71
CA GLY A 202 0.89 17.69 -5.91
C GLY A 202 0.15 16.37 -5.83
N LEU A 203 0.65 15.40 -5.05
CA LEU A 203 -0.12 14.23 -4.62
C LEU A 203 -1.46 14.66 -4.00
N ILE A 204 -1.45 15.69 -3.15
CA ILE A 204 -2.65 16.23 -2.47
C ILE A 204 -3.73 16.80 -3.41
N ARG A 205 -3.40 16.99 -4.70
CA ARG A 205 -4.35 17.46 -5.72
C ARG A 205 -5.16 16.32 -6.35
N MET A 206 -4.81 15.07 -6.04
CA MET A 206 -5.53 13.88 -6.45
C MET A 206 -6.66 13.58 -5.45
N SER A 207 -7.67 12.82 -5.85
CA SER A 207 -8.77 12.49 -4.96
C SER A 207 -8.34 11.43 -3.94
N PRO A 208 -8.54 11.66 -2.62
CA PRO A 208 -8.26 10.65 -1.60
C PRO A 208 -9.22 9.45 -1.64
N GLN A 209 -10.32 9.53 -2.40
CA GLN A 209 -11.19 8.39 -2.69
C GLN A 209 -10.61 7.49 -3.79
N ARG A 210 -9.65 8.01 -4.57
CA ARG A 210 -9.07 7.34 -5.74
C ARG A 210 -7.60 7.01 -5.58
N VAL A 211 -6.96 7.52 -4.54
CA VAL A 211 -5.56 7.29 -4.23
C VAL A 211 -5.40 6.82 -2.79
N ILE A 212 -4.61 5.78 -2.62
CA ILE A 212 -4.19 5.22 -1.34
C ILE A 212 -2.67 5.41 -1.22
N ILE A 213 -2.21 5.75 -0.02
CA ILE A 213 -0.78 5.88 0.25
C ILE A 213 -0.23 4.49 0.61
N GLY A 214 0.53 3.90 -0.30
CA GLY A 214 1.29 2.66 -0.10
C GLY A 214 2.72 2.93 0.37
N MET A 215 3.22 2.05 1.24
CA MET A 215 4.58 2.10 1.77
C MET A 215 5.03 0.74 2.30
N ASN A 216 6.33 0.46 2.22
CA ASN A 216 6.94 -0.73 2.82
C ASN A 216 7.49 -0.38 4.20
N VAL A 217 7.11 -1.12 5.25
CA VAL A 217 7.49 -0.82 6.64
C VAL A 217 7.95 -2.09 7.36
N TYR A 218 9.25 -2.16 7.62
CA TYR A 218 9.88 -3.30 8.29
C TYR A 218 10.36 -3.00 9.72
N GLY A 219 10.34 -1.75 10.18
CA GLY A 219 10.85 -1.37 11.50
C GLY A 219 10.28 -0.08 12.09
N GLY A 220 10.58 0.19 13.37
CA GLY A 220 10.03 1.30 14.16
C GLY A 220 10.39 2.72 13.70
N PRO A 221 11.66 3.05 13.35
CA PRO A 221 12.04 4.41 12.93
C PRO A 221 11.23 4.93 11.74
N THR A 222 10.95 4.03 10.80
CA THR A 222 10.12 4.22 9.63
C THR A 222 8.70 4.70 9.97
N VAL A 223 8.11 4.12 11.01
CA VAL A 223 6.74 4.43 11.45
C VAL A 223 6.68 5.88 11.91
N ALA A 224 7.61 6.28 12.79
CA ALA A 224 7.63 7.61 13.36
C ALA A 224 7.84 8.70 12.28
N GLY A 225 8.76 8.47 11.34
CA GLY A 225 9.01 9.40 10.24
C GLY A 225 7.76 9.63 9.37
N ASN A 226 7.15 8.54 8.89
CA ASN A 226 5.98 8.63 8.00
C ASN A 226 4.73 9.17 8.71
N ALA A 227 4.56 8.87 10.00
CA ALA A 227 3.40 9.31 10.78
C ALA A 227 3.22 10.83 10.79
N SER A 228 4.32 11.61 10.81
CA SER A 228 4.25 13.07 10.78
C SER A 228 3.57 13.58 9.50
N VAL A 229 4.02 13.10 8.33
CA VAL A 229 3.52 13.50 7.02
C VAL A 229 2.08 13.02 6.81
N ILE A 230 1.82 11.76 7.19
CA ILE A 230 0.50 11.13 7.05
C ILE A 230 -0.55 11.87 7.87
N ASN A 231 -0.25 12.15 9.15
CA ASN A 231 -1.24 12.70 10.06
C ASN A 231 -1.42 14.22 9.90
N SER A 232 -0.51 14.90 9.19
CA SER A 232 -0.61 16.33 8.89
C SER A 232 -1.18 16.59 7.48
N GLN A 233 -0.46 16.18 6.43
CA GLN A 233 -0.73 16.58 5.04
C GLN A 233 -1.62 15.58 4.30
N LEU A 234 -1.60 14.31 4.70
CA LEU A 234 -2.31 13.21 4.02
C LEU A 234 -3.43 12.61 4.89
N ARG A 235 -3.95 13.38 5.85
CA ARG A 235 -4.96 12.90 6.82
C ARG A 235 -6.24 12.36 6.16
N SER A 236 -6.64 12.94 5.03
CA SER A 236 -7.81 12.53 4.26
C SER A 236 -7.58 11.25 3.44
N TYR A 237 -6.33 10.82 3.28
CA TYR A 237 -5.99 9.64 2.50
C TYR A 237 -6.02 8.38 3.37
N ARG A 238 -6.36 7.27 2.71
CA ARG A 238 -6.23 5.91 3.22
C ARG A 238 -4.77 5.49 3.13
N VAL A 239 -4.32 4.65 4.05
CA VAL A 239 -2.91 4.20 4.14
C VAL A 239 -2.84 2.70 4.16
N TRP A 240 -2.06 2.11 3.26
CA TRP A 240 -1.76 0.68 3.23
C TRP A 240 -0.25 0.47 3.42
N VAL A 241 0.10 -0.43 4.33
CA VAL A 241 1.48 -0.94 4.44
C VAL A 241 1.57 -2.11 3.45
N THR A 242 2.14 -1.86 2.28
CA THR A 242 2.17 -2.78 1.14
C THR A 242 3.18 -3.90 1.29
N GLU A 243 4.12 -3.76 2.23
CA GLU A 243 4.99 -4.84 2.70
C GLU A 243 5.42 -4.62 4.15
N SER A 244 5.46 -5.71 4.91
CA SER A 244 6.08 -5.80 6.23
C SER A 244 6.45 -7.25 6.51
N GLY A 245 7.47 -7.50 7.32
CA GLY A 245 7.81 -8.86 7.71
C GLY A 245 9.09 -8.96 8.52
N SER A 246 9.49 -10.20 8.80
CA SER A 246 10.77 -10.53 9.42
C SER A 246 11.43 -11.67 8.65
N LEU A 247 12.72 -11.51 8.35
CA LEU A 247 13.56 -12.51 7.69
C LEU A 247 13.95 -13.69 8.61
N ASP A 248 13.71 -13.56 9.90
CA ASP A 248 13.99 -14.61 10.90
C ASP A 248 12.66 -15.31 11.26
N PRO A 249 12.45 -16.57 10.85
CA PRO A 249 11.25 -17.34 11.15
C PRO A 249 10.84 -17.32 12.62
N ASP A 250 11.80 -17.37 13.54
CA ASP A 250 11.54 -17.42 14.98
C ASP A 250 11.04 -16.08 15.52
N ARG A 251 11.25 -14.98 14.78
CA ARG A 251 10.82 -13.63 15.13
C ARG A 251 9.55 -13.19 14.41
N GLN A 252 9.05 -13.94 13.43
CA GLN A 252 7.89 -13.54 12.62
C GLN A 252 6.64 -13.28 13.50
N VAL A 253 6.38 -14.16 14.47
CA VAL A 253 5.25 -14.02 15.41
C VAL A 253 5.41 -12.76 16.27
N GLY A 254 6.60 -12.55 16.82
CA GLY A 254 6.93 -11.35 17.61
C GLY A 254 6.83 -10.07 16.79
N HIS A 255 7.22 -10.10 15.52
CA HIS A 255 7.09 -8.96 14.60
C HIS A 255 5.63 -8.57 14.40
N VAL A 256 4.74 -9.53 14.13
CA VAL A 256 3.30 -9.25 14.00
C VAL A 256 2.75 -8.69 15.32
N ALA A 257 3.05 -9.34 16.44
CA ALA A 257 2.55 -8.94 17.75
C ALA A 257 2.98 -7.51 18.14
N ASN A 258 4.22 -7.13 17.85
CA ASN A 258 4.80 -5.87 18.29
C ASN A 258 4.63 -4.74 17.28
N SER A 259 4.77 -5.02 15.98
CA SER A 259 4.81 -4.00 14.93
C SER A 259 3.41 -3.61 14.44
N TYR A 260 2.50 -4.56 14.23
CA TYR A 260 1.20 -4.28 13.61
C TYR A 260 0.33 -3.30 14.41
N PRO A 261 0.30 -3.35 15.76
CA PRO A 261 -0.39 -2.31 16.54
C PRO A 261 0.17 -0.90 16.29
N ALA A 262 1.49 -0.75 16.17
CA ALA A 262 2.10 0.54 15.87
C ALA A 262 1.74 1.02 14.46
N LEU A 263 1.75 0.14 13.46
CA LEU A 263 1.33 0.46 12.09
C LEU A 263 -0.12 0.93 12.04
N ARG A 264 -1.03 0.22 12.70
CA ARG A 264 -2.45 0.61 12.79
C ARG A 264 -2.62 1.94 13.52
N ASN A 265 -1.99 2.11 14.68
CA ASN A 265 -2.25 3.26 15.55
C ASN A 265 -1.54 4.54 15.09
N GLN A 266 -0.33 4.45 14.55
CA GLN A 266 0.48 5.62 14.20
C GLN A 266 0.34 6.01 12.72
N LEU A 267 0.22 5.04 11.82
CA LEU A 267 0.06 5.29 10.38
C LEU A 267 -1.40 5.25 9.93
N ARG A 268 -2.33 4.77 10.78
CA ARG A 268 -3.73 4.50 10.40
C ARG A 268 -3.80 3.48 9.26
N ALA A 269 -2.90 2.50 9.28
CA ALA A 269 -2.81 1.48 8.24
C ALA A 269 -4.11 0.64 8.24
N GLU A 270 -4.87 0.72 7.15
CA GLU A 270 -6.08 -0.09 6.95
C GLU A 270 -5.76 -1.53 6.54
N ARG A 271 -4.61 -1.70 5.86
CA ARG A 271 -4.12 -2.99 5.39
C ARG A 271 -2.62 -3.07 5.62
N ILE A 272 -2.18 -4.26 6.03
CA ILE A 272 -0.76 -4.57 6.22
C ILE A 272 -0.52 -5.88 5.49
N TYR A 273 0.31 -5.84 4.45
CA TYR A 273 0.66 -7.03 3.66
C TYR A 273 1.92 -7.66 4.24
N TRP A 274 1.86 -8.96 4.57
CA TRP A 274 3.07 -9.73 4.85
C TRP A 274 3.91 -9.91 3.58
N TYR A 275 5.22 -9.70 3.66
CA TYR A 275 6.09 -9.57 2.47
C TYR A 275 6.16 -10.80 1.55
N ALA A 276 5.95 -12.02 2.03
CA ALA A 276 5.90 -13.18 1.13
C ALA A 276 5.27 -14.42 1.78
N LEU A 277 4.36 -15.08 1.06
CA LEU A 277 3.98 -16.46 1.37
C LEU A 277 5.19 -17.40 1.21
N TRP A 278 5.88 -17.30 0.08
CA TRP A 278 7.18 -17.94 -0.17
C TRP A 278 8.12 -16.91 -0.79
N ALA A 279 9.35 -16.81 -0.28
CA ALA A 279 10.24 -15.69 -0.58
C ALA A 279 11.48 -16.10 -1.39
N GLY A 280 11.32 -17.03 -2.33
CA GLY A 280 12.40 -17.55 -3.18
C GLY A 280 12.35 -17.07 -4.63
N ASP A 281 11.78 -15.89 -4.87
CA ASP A 281 11.62 -15.24 -6.18
C ASP A 281 12.90 -15.15 -7.05
N THR A 282 14.07 -15.36 -6.45
CA THR A 282 15.39 -15.29 -7.09
C THR A 282 16.35 -16.43 -6.70
N GLY A 283 15.82 -17.54 -6.16
CA GLY A 283 16.61 -18.71 -5.79
C GLY A 283 16.34 -19.19 -4.36
N GLN A 284 17.34 -19.05 -3.47
CA GLN A 284 17.18 -19.46 -2.07
C GLN A 284 16.21 -18.51 -1.35
N ASP A 285 15.32 -19.07 -0.54
CA ASP A 285 14.38 -18.32 0.30
C ASP A 285 15.14 -17.26 1.13
N ASN A 286 14.73 -16.00 1.01
CA ASN A 286 15.40 -14.87 1.66
C ASN A 286 15.04 -14.72 3.16
N GLY A 287 14.31 -15.69 3.74
CA GLY A 287 13.96 -15.78 5.16
C GLY A 287 12.56 -15.25 5.50
N PHE A 288 11.95 -14.44 4.62
CA PHE A 288 10.64 -13.85 4.89
C PHE A 288 9.45 -14.79 4.65
N GLY A 289 9.68 -15.93 3.99
CA GLY A 289 8.63 -16.88 3.63
C GLY A 289 7.91 -17.44 4.87
N LEU A 290 6.59 -17.60 4.74
CA LEU A 290 5.76 -18.37 5.67
C LEU A 290 5.81 -19.87 5.36
N ILE A 291 6.10 -20.23 4.10
CA ILE A 291 6.33 -21.60 3.65
C ILE A 291 7.68 -21.70 2.93
N LYS A 292 8.24 -22.91 2.85
CA LYS A 292 9.38 -23.23 1.96
C LYS A 292 9.12 -24.52 1.17
N ASN A 293 9.90 -24.70 0.10
CA ASN A 293 9.82 -25.83 -0.82
C ASN A 293 8.45 -25.96 -1.52
N PRO A 294 7.92 -24.89 -2.15
CA PRO A 294 6.58 -24.92 -2.76
C PRO A 294 6.48 -25.86 -3.97
N TYR A 295 7.62 -26.27 -4.53
CA TYR A 295 7.68 -27.16 -5.69
C TYR A 295 7.53 -28.64 -5.32
N ASN A 296 7.90 -29.05 -4.10
CA ASN A 296 7.93 -30.45 -3.68
C ASN A 296 7.34 -30.63 -2.27
N PRO A 297 6.02 -30.79 -2.12
CA PRO A 297 5.41 -31.10 -0.83
C PRO A 297 6.05 -32.32 -0.13
N PRO A 298 6.09 -32.38 1.22
CA PRO A 298 5.41 -31.47 2.15
C PRO A 298 6.09 -30.09 2.24
N LEU A 299 5.26 -29.07 2.45
CA LEU A 299 5.74 -27.72 2.70
C LEU A 299 6.46 -27.69 4.05
N TRP A 300 7.56 -26.96 4.12
CA TRP A 300 8.02 -26.46 5.42
C TRP A 300 7.14 -25.26 5.78
N GLU A 301 6.77 -25.15 7.05
CA GLU A 301 5.86 -24.14 7.57
C GLU A 301 6.56 -23.34 8.67
N SER A 302 6.46 -22.01 8.63
CA SER A 302 6.99 -21.16 9.70
C SER A 302 6.09 -21.22 10.95
N PRO A 303 6.61 -20.87 12.14
CA PRO A 303 5.78 -20.77 13.34
C PRO A 303 4.58 -19.83 13.18
N LEU A 304 4.75 -18.73 12.42
CA LEU A 304 3.65 -17.83 12.10
C LEU A 304 2.61 -18.52 11.22
N TYR A 305 3.03 -19.22 10.16
CA TYR A 305 2.12 -19.98 9.30
C TYR A 305 1.30 -21.01 10.10
N GLN A 306 1.95 -21.76 10.99
CA GLN A 306 1.28 -22.75 11.83
C GLN A 306 0.20 -22.11 12.70
N ILE A 307 0.50 -20.98 13.35
CA ILE A 307 -0.49 -20.22 14.13
C ILE A 307 -1.67 -19.78 13.25
N LEU A 308 -1.39 -19.26 12.06
CA LEU A 308 -2.40 -18.76 11.11
C LEU A 308 -3.30 -19.88 10.55
N THR A 309 -2.79 -21.11 10.49
CA THR A 309 -3.52 -22.30 10.02
C THR A 309 -4.00 -23.19 11.17
N GLY A 310 -3.93 -22.71 12.42
CA GLY A 310 -4.42 -23.45 13.60
C GLY A 310 -3.60 -24.67 13.99
N LYS A 311 -2.41 -24.87 13.40
CA LYS A 311 -1.44 -25.91 13.75
C LYS A 311 -0.66 -25.47 15.00
N ARG A 312 -0.37 -26.40 15.92
CA ARG A 312 0.37 -26.15 17.17
C ARG A 312 1.74 -26.80 17.14
#